data_AF-A0P0N1-F1
#
_entry.id   AF-A0P0N1-F1
#
_cell.length_a   1.000
_cell.length_b   1.000
_cell.length_c   1.000
_cell.angle_alpha   90.00
_cell.angle_beta   90.00
_cell.angle_gamma   90.00
#
_symmetry.space_group_name_H-M   'P 1'
#
loop_
_entity.id
_entity.type
_entity.pdbx_description
1 polymer ?
#
loop_
_entity_poly.entity_id
_entity_poly.type
_entity_poly.pdbx_seq_one_letter_code
_entity_poly.pdbx_strand_id
1 'polypeptide(L)'
;MKRNHFQDEQVPDIVGYFAVAAHQECATRRSRKRKLIRHSGLRHLVTDRIKDGWTPEQIAGRMRYEGASHRVCQETIYRYIYSKEGLAQELWWYLPTHRKSRKPRRARKRLPPKFHRDVSILFRPDAVAHR
;
A
#
# COMPACT_ATOMS: atom_id res chain seq x y z
N MET A 1 -18.78 35.10 -6.04
CA MET A 1 -17.92 33.99 -5.54
C MET A 1 -18.35 33.67 -4.12
N LYS A 2 -19.03 32.53 -3.88
CA LYS A 2 -19.54 32.17 -2.54
C LYS A 2 -18.37 31.69 -1.67
N ARG A 3 -18.19 32.24 -0.46
CA ARG A 3 -17.15 31.81 0.49
C ARG A 3 -17.55 30.45 1.10
N ASN A 4 -16.57 29.62 1.45
CA ASN A 4 -16.84 28.38 2.19
C ASN A 4 -17.47 28.78 3.53
N HIS A 5 -18.64 28.22 3.83
CA HIS A 5 -19.42 28.50 5.02
C HIS A 5 -19.78 27.17 5.64
N PHE A 6 -19.38 26.97 6.90
CA PHE A 6 -19.68 25.77 7.66
C PHE A 6 -20.64 26.14 8.80
N GLN A 7 -21.64 25.29 8.98
CA GLN A 7 -22.61 25.35 10.07
C GLN A 7 -22.66 23.95 10.68
N ASP A 8 -22.46 23.87 11.99
CA ASP A 8 -22.54 22.60 12.71
C ASP A 8 -24.01 22.24 12.98
N GLU A 9 -24.39 20.99 12.73
CA GLU A 9 -25.75 20.49 12.86
C GLU A 9 -26.13 20.21 14.33
N GLN A 10 -25.13 19.95 15.18
CA GLN A 10 -25.30 19.68 16.62
C GLN A 10 -25.17 20.96 17.45
N VAL A 11 -24.41 21.95 16.96
CA VAL A 11 -24.24 23.24 17.63
C VAL A 11 -24.50 24.39 16.64
N PRO A 12 -25.77 24.77 16.42
CA PRO A 12 -26.16 25.76 15.41
C PRO A 12 -25.52 27.14 15.58
N ASP A 13 -25.09 27.47 16.80
CA ASP A 13 -24.45 28.75 17.14
C ASP A 13 -23.01 28.85 16.61
N ILE A 14 -22.41 27.72 16.21
CA ILE A 14 -21.06 27.68 15.65
C ILE A 14 -21.15 27.89 14.13
N VAL A 15 -21.09 29.16 13.72
CA VAL A 15 -21.18 29.59 12.31
C VAL A 15 -19.96 30.41 11.92
N GLY A 16 -19.29 30.05 10.82
CA GLY A 16 -18.12 30.82 10.35
C GLY A 16 -17.13 30.04 9.50
N TYR A 17 -15.88 30.49 9.54
CA TYR A 17 -14.76 29.84 8.84
C TYR A 17 -14.01 28.89 9.78
N PHE A 18 -14.00 27.61 9.42
CA PHE A 18 -13.28 26.58 10.16
C PHE A 18 -12.24 25.92 9.26
N ALA A 19 -10.96 26.03 9.65
CA ALA A 19 -9.85 25.55 8.83
C ALA A 19 -9.94 24.05 8.52
N VAL A 20 -10.36 23.23 9.49
CA VAL A 20 -10.50 21.78 9.33
C VAL A 20 -11.63 21.43 8.36
N ALA A 21 -12.81 22.01 8.53
CA ALA A 21 -13.95 21.80 7.64
C ALA A 21 -13.63 22.26 6.20
N ALA A 22 -13.06 23.46 6.05
CA ALA A 22 -12.65 23.99 4.76
C ALA A 22 -11.59 23.11 4.07
N HIS A 23 -10.65 22.54 4.85
CA HIS A 23 -9.68 21.58 4.34
C HIS A 23 -10.34 20.30 3.86
N GLN A 24 -11.25 19.72 4.65
CA GLN A 24 -12.00 18.51 4.28
C GLN A 24 -12.83 18.72 3.02
N GLU A 25 -13.55 19.84 2.91
CA GLU A 25 -14.30 20.19 1.70
C GLU A 25 -13.39 20.34 0.47
N CYS A 26 -12.23 20.96 0.64
CA CYS A 26 -11.22 21.07 -0.42
C CYS A 26 -10.72 19.68 -0.85
N ALA A 27 -10.42 18.80 0.10
CA ALA A 27 -10.01 17.43 -0.16
C ALA A 27 -11.09 16.64 -0.91
N THR A 28 -12.36 16.76 -0.48
CA THR A 28 -13.51 16.12 -1.12
C THR A 28 -13.75 16.64 -2.54
N ARG A 29 -13.64 17.96 -2.77
CA ARG A 29 -13.71 18.52 -4.13
C ARG A 29 -12.57 18.02 -5.01
N ARG A 30 -11.35 17.90 -4.47
CA ARG A 30 -10.17 17.40 -5.19
C ARG A 30 -10.28 15.90 -5.50
N SER A 31 -10.85 15.09 -4.62
CA SER A 31 -11.03 13.65 -4.85
C SER A 31 -11.95 13.37 -6.04
N ARG A 32 -13.09 14.07 -6.13
CA ARG A 32 -14.05 13.94 -7.24
C ARG A 32 -13.47 14.30 -8.61
N LYS A 33 -12.44 15.15 -8.63
CA LYS A 33 -11.74 15.58 -9.86
C LYS A 33 -10.62 14.63 -10.30
N ARG A 34 -10.37 13.53 -9.58
CA ARG A 34 -9.35 12.55 -9.97
C ARG A 34 -9.73 11.90 -11.31
N LYS A 35 -8.77 11.83 -12.23
CA LYS A 35 -9.00 11.38 -13.62
C LYS A 35 -9.64 10.00 -13.72
N LEU A 36 -9.17 9.04 -12.91
CA LEU A 36 -9.71 7.68 -12.87
C LEU A 36 -11.09 7.59 -12.18
N ILE A 37 -11.47 8.58 -11.36
CA ILE A 37 -12.84 8.64 -10.81
C ILE A 37 -13.80 9.24 -11.84
N ARG A 38 -13.35 10.28 -12.56
CA ARG A 38 -14.14 10.99 -13.57
C ARG A 38 -14.37 10.16 -14.83
N HIS A 39 -13.37 9.40 -15.29
CA HIS A 39 -13.44 8.64 -16.54
C HIS A 39 -13.50 7.14 -16.25
N SER A 40 -14.72 6.61 -16.16
CA SER A 40 -14.96 5.19 -15.84
C SER A 40 -14.35 4.24 -16.88
N GLY A 41 -14.42 4.54 -18.18
CA GLY A 41 -13.82 3.70 -19.22
C GLY A 41 -12.30 3.56 -19.07
N LEU A 42 -11.61 4.67 -18.76
CA LEU A 42 -10.17 4.66 -18.50
C LEU A 42 -9.84 3.87 -17.23
N ARG A 43 -10.68 3.97 -16.20
CA ARG A 43 -10.55 3.22 -14.96
C ARG A 43 -10.67 1.71 -15.19
N HIS A 44 -11.68 1.26 -15.93
CA HIS A 44 -11.85 -0.16 -16.23
C HIS A 44 -10.64 -0.71 -16.97
N LEU A 45 -10.18 -0.01 -18.02
CA LEU A 45 -8.97 -0.42 -18.75
C LEU A 45 -7.75 -0.54 -17.84
N VAL A 46 -7.50 0.44 -16.96
CA VAL A 46 -6.38 0.36 -16.00
C VAL A 46 -6.56 -0.82 -15.04
N THR A 47 -7.76 -1.01 -14.48
CA THR A 47 -8.07 -2.11 -13.57
C THR A 47 -7.88 -3.47 -14.24
N ASP A 48 -8.35 -3.65 -15.47
CA ASP A 48 -8.23 -4.90 -16.22
C ASP A 48 -6.77 -5.22 -16.49
N ARG A 49 -5.98 -4.24 -16.95
CA ARG A 49 -4.54 -4.43 -17.18
C ARG A 49 -3.77 -4.76 -15.90
N ILE A 50 -4.14 -4.15 -14.77
CA ILE A 50 -3.53 -4.51 -13.48
C ILE A 50 -3.86 -5.95 -13.13
N LYS A 51 -5.10 -6.40 -13.30
CA LYS A 51 -5.51 -7.79 -13.05
C LYS A 51 -4.82 -8.78 -13.98
N ASP A 52 -4.50 -8.37 -15.21
CA ASP A 52 -3.67 -9.12 -16.16
C ASP A 52 -2.17 -9.15 -15.77
N GLY A 53 -1.77 -8.49 -14.68
CA GLY A 53 -0.41 -8.48 -14.15
C GLY A 53 0.50 -7.38 -14.73
N TRP A 54 -0.06 -6.39 -15.42
CA TRP A 54 0.73 -5.26 -15.94
C TRP A 54 1.12 -4.30 -14.82
N THR A 55 2.36 -3.78 -14.88
CA THR A 55 2.79 -2.75 -13.94
C THR A 55 2.20 -1.37 -14.30
N PRO A 56 2.01 -0.47 -13.31
CA PRO A 56 1.58 0.90 -13.57
C PRO A 56 2.43 1.65 -14.61
N GLU A 57 3.74 1.43 -14.60
CA GLU A 57 4.69 1.98 -15.58
C GLU A 57 4.44 1.42 -16.98
N GLN A 58 4.21 0.11 -17.11
CA GLN A 58 3.89 -0.52 -18.39
C GLN A 58 2.58 0.03 -18.97
N ILE A 59 1.54 0.17 -18.15
CA ILE A 59 0.24 0.70 -18.58
C ILE A 59 0.40 2.14 -19.07
N ALA A 60 1.02 3.01 -18.28
CA ALA A 60 1.24 4.40 -18.64
C ALA A 60 2.13 4.54 -19.90
N GLY A 61 3.19 3.73 -19.99
CA GLY A 61 4.08 3.68 -21.14
C GLY A 61 3.35 3.21 -22.40
N ARG A 62 2.52 2.16 -22.29
CA ARG A 62 1.74 1.62 -23.40
C ARG A 62 0.73 2.63 -23.93
N MET A 63 -0.01 3.32 -23.05
CA MET A 63 -0.93 4.38 -23.43
C MET A 63 -0.22 5.52 -24.20
N ARG A 64 1.01 5.86 -23.80
CA ARG A 64 1.82 6.86 -24.49
C ARG A 64 2.26 6.38 -25.87
N TYR A 65 2.70 5.13 -25.96
CA TYR A 65 3.13 4.51 -27.23
C TYR A 65 1.99 4.42 -28.24
N GLU A 66 0.78 4.04 -27.81
CA GLU A 66 -0.40 3.93 -28.66
C GLU A 66 -1.06 5.29 -29.00
N GLY A 67 -0.52 6.40 -28.49
CA GLY A 67 -1.09 7.73 -28.76
C GLY A 67 -2.48 7.94 -28.17
N ALA A 68 -2.82 7.26 -27.07
CA ALA A 68 -4.16 7.33 -26.49
C ALA A 68 -4.56 8.77 -26.11
N SER A 69 -5.73 9.20 -26.57
CA SER A 69 -6.28 10.55 -26.28
C SER A 69 -6.46 10.79 -24.77
N HIS A 70 -6.93 9.77 -24.04
CA HIS A 70 -7.05 9.80 -22.58
C HIS A 70 -6.00 8.93 -21.91
N ARG A 71 -4.89 9.54 -21.49
CA ARG A 71 -3.76 8.86 -20.82
C ARG A 71 -3.61 9.21 -19.34
N VAL A 72 -3.02 8.33 -18.55
CA VAL A 72 -2.61 8.56 -17.15
C VAL A 72 -1.13 8.24 -16.97
N CYS A 73 -0.47 8.90 -16.03
CA CYS A 73 0.87 8.51 -15.59
C CYS A 73 0.79 7.41 -14.52
N GLN A 74 1.90 6.71 -14.32
CA GLN A 74 2.07 5.66 -13.32
C GLN A 74 1.68 6.14 -11.91
N GLU A 75 2.02 7.38 -11.55
CA GLU A 75 1.69 7.93 -10.23
C GLU A 75 0.19 8.10 -10.02
N THR A 76 -0.55 8.42 -11.09
CA THR A 76 -2.02 8.48 -11.02
C THR A 76 -2.64 7.11 -10.81
N ILE A 77 -2.04 6.08 -11.42
CA ILE A 77 -2.45 4.69 -11.26
C ILE A 77 -2.14 4.23 -9.83
N TYR A 78 -0.92 4.42 -9.31
CA TYR A 78 -0.57 4.09 -7.93
C TYR A 78 -1.49 4.76 -6.92
N ARG A 79 -1.77 6.06 -7.09
CA ARG A 79 -2.68 6.79 -6.21
C ARG A 79 -4.10 6.21 -6.21
N TYR A 80 -4.54 5.58 -7.31
CA TYR A 80 -5.84 4.91 -7.37
C TYR A 80 -5.80 3.51 -6.76
N ILE A 81 -4.73 2.73 -6.98
CA ILE A 81 -4.56 1.41 -6.34
C ILE A 81 -4.65 1.53 -4.82
N TYR A 82 -4.00 2.55 -4.25
CA TYR A 82 -4.01 2.82 -2.80
C TYR A 82 -5.14 3.76 -2.36
N SER A 83 -6.11 4.08 -3.21
CA SER A 83 -7.32 4.79 -2.78
C SER A 83 -8.32 3.83 -2.13
N LYS A 84 -9.35 4.36 -1.47
CA LYS A 84 -10.40 3.53 -0.85
C LYS A 84 -11.03 2.55 -1.85
N GLU A 85 -11.25 3.01 -3.08
CA GLU A 85 -11.84 2.22 -4.17
C GLU A 85 -10.89 1.14 -4.70
N GLY A 86 -9.61 1.45 -4.87
CA GLY A 86 -8.61 0.48 -5.33
C GLY A 86 -8.28 -0.57 -4.27
N LEU A 87 -8.26 -0.18 -3.00
CA LEU A 87 -8.12 -1.11 -1.87
C LEU A 87 -9.32 -2.05 -1.76
N ALA A 88 -10.54 -1.54 -1.93
CA ALA A 88 -11.76 -2.36 -1.95
C ALA A 88 -11.81 -3.36 -3.12
N GLN A 89 -11.10 -3.06 -4.22
CA GLN A 89 -10.93 -3.97 -5.37
C GLN A 89 -9.68 -4.86 -5.24
N GLU A 90 -8.94 -4.75 -4.14
CA GLU A 90 -7.70 -5.50 -3.87
C GLU A 90 -6.64 -5.37 -4.98
N LEU A 91 -6.62 -4.24 -5.70
CA LEU A 91 -5.72 -4.04 -6.85
C LEU A 91 -4.23 -4.14 -6.49
N TRP A 92 -3.90 -3.84 -5.23
CA TRP A 92 -2.55 -3.94 -4.70
C TRP A 92 -2.02 -5.37 -4.74
N TRP A 93 -2.88 -6.39 -4.69
CA TRP A 93 -2.48 -7.80 -4.70
C TRP A 93 -1.82 -8.22 -6.02
N TYR A 94 -2.23 -7.58 -7.12
CA TYR A 94 -1.75 -7.86 -8.48
C TYR A 94 -0.43 -7.14 -8.81
N LEU A 95 0.04 -6.23 -7.94
CA LEU A 95 1.30 -5.56 -8.15
C LEU A 95 2.48 -6.54 -7.98
N PRO A 96 3.52 -6.48 -8.83
CA PRO A 96 4.70 -7.34 -8.69
C PRO A 96 5.41 -7.20 -7.32
N THR A 97 5.29 -6.02 -6.71
CA THR A 97 5.89 -5.68 -5.42
C THR A 97 5.03 -6.06 -4.23
N HIS A 98 3.85 -6.64 -4.44
CA HIS A 98 2.96 -7.07 -3.36
C HIS A 98 3.62 -8.08 -2.41
N ARG A 99 4.45 -8.98 -2.95
CA ARG A 99 5.15 -9.97 -2.12
C ARG A 99 6.08 -9.30 -1.10
N LYS A 100 6.14 -9.89 0.10
CA LYS A 100 7.07 -9.45 1.15
C LYS A 100 8.52 -9.45 0.62
N SER A 101 9.12 -8.27 0.50
CA SER A 101 10.50 -8.10 -0.01
C SER A 101 11.54 -8.80 0.90
N ARG A 102 11.34 -8.73 2.22
CA ARG A 102 12.23 -9.37 3.20
C ARG A 102 11.72 -10.75 3.60
N LYS A 103 12.44 -11.79 3.17
CA LYS A 103 12.33 -13.12 3.78
C LYS A 103 13.29 -13.19 4.98
N PRO A 104 12.89 -13.79 6.12
CA PRO A 104 13.83 -14.01 7.22
C PRO A 104 15.03 -14.80 6.68
N ARG A 105 16.24 -14.35 7.00
CA ARG A 105 17.44 -15.14 6.70
C ARG A 105 17.29 -16.45 7.47
N ARG A 106 17.50 -17.59 6.80
CA ARG A 106 17.49 -18.90 7.48
C ARG A 106 18.43 -18.80 8.68
N ALA A 107 17.94 -19.14 9.87
CA ALA A 107 18.82 -19.27 11.04
C ALA A 107 19.94 -20.25 10.68
N ARG A 108 21.16 -19.99 11.17
CA ARG A 108 22.26 -20.94 10.99
C ARG A 108 21.82 -22.30 11.52
N LYS A 109 21.80 -23.32 10.66
CA LYS A 109 21.57 -24.70 11.09
C LYS A 109 22.64 -25.03 12.13
N ARG A 110 22.25 -25.42 13.34
CA ARG A 110 23.22 -25.89 14.34
C ARG A 110 23.94 -27.11 13.74
N LEU A 111 25.27 -27.08 13.75
CA LEU A 111 26.03 -28.29 13.45
C LEU A 111 25.71 -29.35 14.50
N PRO A 112 25.68 -30.63 14.13
CA PRO A 112 25.61 -31.69 15.13
C PRO A 112 26.78 -31.55 16.10
N PRO A 113 26.60 -31.87 17.40
CA PRO A 113 27.69 -31.83 18.35
C PRO A 113 28.80 -32.80 17.92
N LYS A 114 30.06 -32.38 18.11
CA LYS A 114 31.24 -33.20 17.76
C LYS A 114 31.35 -34.45 18.62
N PHE A 115 30.84 -34.40 19.83
CA PHE A 115 30.97 -35.47 20.83
C PHE A 115 29.60 -36.09 21.11
N HIS A 116 29.61 -37.39 21.45
CA HIS A 116 28.42 -38.09 21.92
C HIS A 116 27.93 -37.46 23.24
N ARG A 117 26.62 -37.55 23.49
CA ARG A 117 25.97 -36.91 24.64
C ARG A 117 26.60 -37.35 25.97
N ASP A 118 27.03 -38.61 26.06
CA ASP A 118 27.60 -39.22 27.26
C ASP A 118 29.01 -38.70 27.61
N VAL A 119 29.68 -38.02 26.66
CA VAL A 119 30.99 -37.38 26.88
C VAL A 119 30.82 -35.86 27.06
N SER A 120 29.58 -35.37 27.18
CA SER A 120 29.32 -33.96 27.43
C SER A 120 29.77 -33.55 28.83
N ILE A 121 30.29 -32.33 28.96
CA ILE A 121 30.67 -31.74 30.25
C ILE A 121 29.52 -31.70 31.27
N LEU A 122 28.28 -31.76 30.79
CA LEU A 122 27.08 -31.85 31.64
C LEU A 122 26.99 -33.17 32.43
N PHE A 123 27.65 -34.23 31.98
CA PHE A 123 27.70 -35.54 32.65
C PHE A 123 29.08 -35.84 33.25
N ARG A 124 29.88 -34.80 33.53
CA ARG A 124 31.19 -35.01 34.18
C ARG A 124 31.00 -35.57 35.59
N PRO A 125 31.91 -36.44 36.06
CA PRO A 125 31.86 -36.94 37.43
C PRO A 125 32.06 -35.82 38.46
N ASP A 126 31.38 -35.93 39.60
CA ASP A 126 31.31 -34.89 40.66
C ASP A 126 32.68 -34.47 41.20
N ALA A 127 33.65 -35.39 41.20
CA ALA A 127 35.03 -35.12 41.59
C ALA A 127 35.69 -33.98 40.79
N VAL A 128 35.20 -33.71 39.56
CA VAL A 128 35.68 -32.62 38.69
C VAL A 128 34.74 -31.40 38.77
N ALA A 129 33.56 -31.54 39.36
CA ALA A 129 32.56 -30.48 39.43
C ALA A 129 32.91 -29.37 40.43
N HIS A 130 33.58 -29.75 41.52
CA HIS A 130 33.95 -28.88 42.63
C HIS A 130 35.44 -28.46 42.52
N ARG A 131 35.70 -27.41 41.74
CA ARG A 131 36.94 -26.62 41.79
C ARG A 131 36.57 -25.15 41.68
#